data_AF-A0A0U1U084-F1
#
_entry.id   AF-A0A0U1U084-F1
#
_cell.length_a   1.000
_cell.length_b   1.000
_cell.length_c   1.000
_cell.angle_alpha   90.00
_cell.angle_beta   90.00
_cell.angle_gamma   90.00
#
_symmetry.space_group_name_H-M   'P 1'
#
loop_
_entity.id
_entity.type
_entity.pdbx_description
1 polymer ?
#
loop_
_entity_poly.entity_id
_entity_poly.type
_entity_poly.pdbx_seq_one_letter_code
_entity_poly.pdbx_strand_id
1 'polypeptide(L)'
;CKKRNSPTYVGLCKVLNEKGPDYDEGDFSRFVFSCDFKTESSSDCKTQVEGVNKWQTRQVISGVYKTVVLNGGESTNLKFTTNVQSNEGFCLTLAFRKGPNVAGTQNSNEFNVQLERKGNAKPLNFRLDSEGNDWLPYSMGIPMKHPMQIVLKFSVPKGAPAQYLDINYVRARPGLCS
;
A
#
# COMPACT_ATOMS: atom_id res chain seq x y z
N CYS A 1 -32.15 -13.85 3.63
CA CYS A 1 -32.91 -13.32 4.79
C CYS A 1 -34.09 -14.24 5.11
N LYS A 2 -34.18 -14.77 6.33
CA LYS A 2 -35.39 -15.47 6.80
C LYS A 2 -36.35 -14.44 7.40
N LYS A 3 -37.59 -14.37 6.90
CA LYS A 3 -38.64 -13.52 7.48
C LYS A 3 -39.07 -14.11 8.82
N ARG A 4 -38.97 -13.32 9.89
CA ARG A 4 -39.67 -13.56 11.15
C ARG A 4 -40.38 -12.27 11.55
N ASN A 5 -41.64 -12.40 11.93
CA ASN A 5 -42.53 -11.29 12.29
C ASN A 5 -42.14 -10.73 13.66
N SER A 6 -41.46 -9.59 13.68
CA SER A 6 -41.39 -8.72 14.86
C SER A 6 -41.31 -7.25 14.42
N PRO A 7 -41.95 -6.32 15.14
CA PRO A 7 -42.07 -4.92 14.74
C PRO A 7 -40.75 -4.20 15.07
N THR A 8 -39.79 -4.30 14.16
CA THR A 8 -38.51 -3.59 14.27
C THR A 8 -38.22 -2.91 12.94
N TYR A 9 -38.16 -1.58 13.00
CA TYR A 9 -37.87 -0.59 11.95
C TYR A 9 -37.54 -1.15 10.56
N VAL A 10 -38.45 -0.89 9.61
CA VAL A 10 -38.30 -1.21 8.20
C VAL A 10 -37.12 -0.41 7.64
N GLY A 11 -36.03 -1.10 7.29
CA GLY A 11 -34.92 -0.50 6.53
C GLY A 11 -33.51 -0.82 7.04
N LEU A 12 -33.35 -1.37 8.24
CA LEU A 12 -32.03 -1.75 8.74
C LEU A 12 -31.86 -3.28 8.73
N CYS A 13 -31.00 -3.76 7.84
CA CYS A 13 -30.49 -5.13 7.91
C CYS A 13 -29.82 -5.33 9.27
N LYS A 14 -30.39 -6.16 10.14
CA LYS A 14 -29.69 -6.60 11.35
C LYS A 14 -28.50 -7.46 10.95
N VAL A 15 -27.35 -7.17 11.55
CA VAL A 15 -26.14 -7.98 11.43
C VAL A 15 -26.51 -9.40 11.86
N LEU A 16 -26.29 -10.39 10.97
CA LEU A 16 -26.74 -11.78 11.16
C LEU A 16 -26.09 -12.43 12.39
N ASN A 17 -24.92 -11.93 12.77
CA ASN A 17 -24.12 -12.35 13.91
C ASN A 17 -23.77 -11.07 14.69
N GLU A 18 -23.59 -11.11 16.01
CA GLU A 18 -23.15 -9.93 16.79
C GLU A 18 -21.74 -9.42 16.40
N LYS A 19 -21.07 -10.16 15.53
CA LYS A 19 -19.88 -9.71 14.81
C LYS A 19 -20.32 -8.84 13.65
N GLY A 20 -19.84 -7.59 13.62
CA GLY A 20 -19.97 -6.67 12.49
C GLY A 20 -19.42 -7.27 11.18
N PRO A 21 -19.33 -6.51 10.07
CA PRO A 21 -18.60 -6.98 8.91
C PRO A 21 -17.19 -7.40 9.36
N ASP A 22 -16.96 -8.72 9.39
CA ASP A 22 -15.61 -9.29 9.43
C ASP A 22 -15.02 -8.83 8.10
N TYR A 23 -14.29 -7.71 8.13
CA TYR A 23 -13.21 -7.58 7.18
C TYR A 23 -12.36 -8.79 7.48
N ASP A 24 -12.28 -9.74 6.54
CA ASP A 24 -11.33 -10.84 6.60
C ASP A 24 -9.96 -10.21 6.87
N GLU A 25 -9.63 -10.09 8.15
CA GLU A 25 -8.33 -9.75 8.67
C GLU A 25 -7.51 -11.01 8.43
N GLY A 26 -7.20 -11.24 7.15
CA GLY A 26 -6.60 -12.44 6.65
C GLY A 26 -5.38 -12.75 7.50
N ASP A 27 -5.47 -13.87 8.21
CA ASP A 27 -4.47 -14.49 9.08
C ASP A 27 -3.10 -13.77 9.04
N PHE A 28 -2.94 -12.73 9.89
CA PHE A 28 -1.73 -11.90 9.93
C PHE A 28 -0.47 -12.70 10.26
N SER A 29 -0.61 -13.95 10.72
CA SER A 29 0.49 -14.87 10.98
C SER A 29 1.20 -15.36 9.70
N ARG A 30 0.65 -15.09 8.51
CA ARG A 30 1.16 -15.61 7.23
C ARG A 30 1.94 -14.61 6.39
N PHE A 31 2.23 -13.40 6.87
CA PHE A 31 2.99 -12.45 6.09
C PHE A 31 4.49 -12.74 6.16
N VAL A 32 5.15 -12.86 5.00
CA VAL A 32 6.62 -12.90 4.87
C VAL A 32 7.24 -11.51 4.84
N PHE A 33 6.40 -10.48 4.76
CA PHE A 33 6.75 -9.07 4.91
C PHE A 33 5.49 -8.32 5.34
N SER A 34 5.56 -7.49 6.37
CA SER A 34 4.42 -6.66 6.76
C SER A 34 4.87 -5.31 7.28
N CYS A 35 4.40 -4.23 6.66
CA CYS A 35 4.59 -2.88 7.17
C CYS A 35 3.29 -2.08 7.08
N ASP A 36 2.79 -1.63 8.23
CA ASP A 36 1.61 -0.76 8.37
C ASP A 36 1.94 0.57 9.07
N PHE A 37 3.24 0.87 9.22
CA PHE A 37 3.79 2.13 9.75
C PHE A 37 3.41 2.51 11.18
N LYS A 38 2.72 1.64 11.93
CA LYS A 38 2.44 1.86 13.36
C LYS A 38 3.74 1.81 14.18
N THR A 39 3.77 2.46 15.34
CA THR A 39 4.97 2.45 16.21
C THR A 39 5.34 1.05 16.71
N GLU A 40 4.35 0.17 16.86
CA GLU A 40 4.49 -1.24 17.24
C GLU A 40 4.69 -2.16 16.03
N SER A 41 4.83 -1.59 14.83
CA SER A 41 4.91 -2.38 13.59
C SER A 41 6.18 -3.22 13.49
N SER A 42 6.12 -4.20 12.58
CA SER A 42 7.19 -5.16 12.27
C SER A 42 8.54 -4.49 11.98
N SER A 43 9.63 -5.21 12.29
CA SER A 43 11.00 -4.89 11.86
C SER A 43 11.14 -4.60 10.36
N ASP A 44 10.17 -5.04 9.55
CA ASP A 44 10.12 -4.85 8.09
C ASP A 44 9.91 -3.39 7.66
N CYS A 45 9.38 -2.54 8.55
CA CYS A 45 9.11 -1.14 8.27
C CYS A 45 10.34 -0.24 8.20
N LYS A 46 11.55 -0.76 8.45
CA LYS A 46 12.76 0.05 8.36
C LYS A 46 13.02 0.47 6.91
N THR A 47 13.14 1.77 6.68
CA THR A 47 13.29 2.35 5.33
C THR A 47 14.50 3.26 5.20
N GLN A 48 15.01 3.37 3.98
CA GLN A 48 15.95 4.38 3.52
C GLN A 48 15.28 5.23 2.44
N VAL A 49 15.65 6.51 2.36
CA VAL A 49 15.11 7.45 1.37
C VAL A 49 16.23 7.90 0.44
N GLU A 50 15.96 7.85 -0.87
CA GLU A 50 16.82 8.42 -1.90
C GLU A 50 16.06 9.52 -2.66
N GLY A 51 16.76 10.59 -3.06
CA GLY A 51 16.13 11.76 -3.68
C GLY A 51 15.54 12.71 -2.64
N VAL A 52 14.38 13.30 -2.93
CA VAL A 52 13.73 14.26 -2.03
C VAL A 52 13.23 13.56 -0.77
N ASN A 53 13.72 13.99 0.40
CA ASN A 53 13.38 13.40 1.68
C ASN A 53 12.29 14.20 2.42
N LYS A 54 11.05 14.04 1.97
CA LYS A 54 9.85 14.68 2.56
C LYS A 54 8.86 13.67 3.14
N TRP A 55 9.27 12.42 3.34
CA TRP A 55 8.40 11.37 3.86
C TRP A 55 8.05 11.62 5.33
N GLN A 56 6.77 11.54 5.64
CA GLN A 56 6.25 11.68 7.00
C GLN A 56 5.40 10.47 7.35
N THR A 57 5.34 10.11 8.63
CA THR A 57 4.34 9.19 9.15
C THR A 57 3.25 10.03 9.80
N ARG A 58 1.99 9.84 9.41
CA ARG A 58 0.84 10.54 9.98
C ARG A 58 -0.06 9.56 10.71
N GLN A 59 -0.48 9.96 11.90
CA GLN A 59 -1.46 9.25 12.69
C GLN A 59 -2.77 10.04 12.70
N VAL A 60 -3.86 9.37 12.37
CA VAL A 60 -5.23 9.88 12.40
C VAL A 60 -6.11 8.91 13.19
N ILE A 61 -7.35 9.29 13.49
CA ILE A 61 -8.28 8.45 14.25
C ILE A 61 -8.48 7.08 13.56
N SER A 62 -8.50 7.06 12.22
CA SER A 62 -8.73 5.85 11.43
C SER A 62 -7.48 5.00 11.18
N GLY A 63 -6.30 5.39 11.66
CA GLY A 63 -5.07 4.61 11.49
C GLY A 63 -3.80 5.43 11.27
N VAL A 64 -2.74 4.76 10.84
CA VAL A 64 -1.42 5.32 10.59
C VAL A 64 -1.07 5.09 9.13
N TYR A 65 -0.48 6.08 8.46
CA TYR A 65 -0.03 5.96 7.08
C TYR A 65 1.27 6.74 6.85
N LYS A 66 2.02 6.33 5.83
CA LYS A 66 3.17 7.06 5.32
C LYS A 66 2.72 8.00 4.21
N THR A 67 3.22 9.23 4.19
CA THR A 67 2.84 10.23 3.20
C THR A 67 4.04 11.00 2.68
N VAL A 68 3.95 11.45 1.43
CA VAL A 68 4.87 12.41 0.84
C VAL A 68 4.10 13.35 -0.08
N VAL A 69 4.50 14.63 -0.08
CA VAL A 69 4.05 15.63 -1.05
C VAL A 69 5.27 16.12 -1.81
N LEU A 70 5.21 16.02 -3.14
CA LEU A 70 6.28 16.43 -4.04
C LEU A 70 5.82 17.59 -4.92
N ASN A 71 6.74 18.53 -5.17
CA ASN A 71 6.55 19.59 -6.16
C ASN A 71 6.87 19.09 -7.57
N GLY A 72 6.45 19.84 -8.59
CA GLY A 72 6.79 19.56 -9.99
C GLY A 72 8.31 19.49 -10.21
N GLY A 73 8.77 18.37 -10.76
CA GLY A 73 10.18 18.08 -11.02
C GLY A 73 10.88 17.30 -9.89
N GLU A 74 10.20 17.05 -8.77
CA GLU A 74 10.74 16.27 -7.66
C GLU A 74 10.44 14.77 -7.81
N SER A 75 11.34 13.96 -7.26
CA SER A 75 11.17 12.51 -7.16
C SER A 75 11.76 11.98 -5.85
N THR A 76 11.21 10.89 -5.35
CA THR A 76 11.67 10.21 -4.14
C THR A 76 11.56 8.70 -4.29
N ASN A 77 12.50 7.98 -3.69
CA ASN A 77 12.44 6.53 -3.52
C ASN A 77 12.38 6.20 -2.03
N LEU A 78 11.38 5.44 -1.61
CA LEU A 78 11.30 4.85 -0.27
C LEU A 78 11.66 3.36 -0.36
N LYS A 79 12.83 3.01 0.14
CA LYS A 79 13.42 1.67 0.04
C LYS A 79 13.33 0.94 1.37
N PHE A 80 12.64 -0.20 1.41
CA PHE A 80 12.59 -1.03 2.62
C PHE A 80 13.90 -1.80 2.78
N THR A 81 14.45 -1.84 3.99
CA THR A 81 15.73 -2.53 4.21
C THR A 81 15.60 -4.04 4.32
N THR A 82 14.40 -4.52 4.65
CA THR A 82 14.12 -5.96 4.75
C THR A 82 13.79 -6.54 3.38
N ASN A 83 14.38 -7.70 3.08
CA ASN A 83 14.07 -8.44 1.86
C ASN A 83 12.82 -9.29 2.08
N VAL A 84 11.96 -9.35 1.06
CA VAL A 84 10.87 -10.32 0.97
C VAL A 84 11.35 -11.57 0.25
N GLN A 85 11.00 -12.74 0.78
CA GLN A 85 11.31 -14.03 0.16
C GLN A 85 10.26 -15.09 0.53
N SER A 86 9.96 -15.98 -0.41
CA SER A 86 9.11 -17.16 -0.19
C SER A 86 9.50 -18.30 -1.15
N ASN A 87 9.35 -19.55 -0.72
CA ASN A 87 9.67 -20.74 -1.53
C ASN A 87 8.69 -21.00 -2.68
N GLU A 88 7.52 -20.37 -2.63
CA GLU A 88 6.41 -20.55 -3.58
C GLU A 88 6.14 -19.30 -4.44
N GLY A 89 7.03 -18.30 -4.37
CA GLY A 89 6.69 -16.94 -4.76
C GLY A 89 5.83 -16.25 -3.70
N PHE A 90 5.44 -15.01 -3.95
CA PHE A 90 4.66 -14.22 -2.99
C PHE A 90 3.68 -13.27 -3.68
N CYS A 91 2.60 -12.93 -2.98
CA CYS A 91 1.63 -11.94 -3.39
C CYS A 91 1.90 -10.66 -2.60
N LEU A 92 2.47 -9.66 -3.29
CA LEU A 92 2.70 -8.33 -2.72
C LEU A 92 1.41 -7.53 -2.83
N THR A 93 0.91 -7.04 -1.70
CA THR A 93 -0.27 -6.18 -1.62
C THR A 93 0.11 -4.87 -0.95
N LEU A 94 -0.29 -3.76 -1.57
CA LEU A 94 -0.10 -2.43 -1.02
C LEU A 94 -1.40 -1.65 -1.10
N ALA A 95 -1.75 -0.93 -0.05
CA ALA A 95 -2.88 -0.01 -0.05
C ALA A 95 -2.35 1.41 -0.09
N PHE A 96 -2.75 2.16 -1.12
CA PHE A 96 -2.28 3.51 -1.36
C PHE A 96 -3.39 4.37 -1.92
N ARG A 97 -3.16 5.68 -1.90
CA ARG A 97 -3.89 6.67 -2.67
C ARG A 97 -2.93 7.74 -3.13
N LYS A 98 -3.17 8.30 -4.31
CA LYS A 98 -2.31 9.32 -4.90
C LYS A 98 -3.14 10.28 -5.71
N GLY A 99 -2.67 11.51 -5.82
CA GLY A 99 -3.38 12.51 -6.59
C GLY A 99 -2.81 13.91 -6.43
N PRO A 100 -3.51 14.90 -7.01
CA PRO A 100 -3.16 16.29 -6.85
C PRO A 100 -3.26 16.71 -5.38
N ASN A 101 -2.32 17.54 -4.91
CA ASN A 101 -2.39 18.11 -3.57
C ASN A 101 -3.47 19.20 -3.45
N VAL A 102 -3.87 19.80 -4.58
CA VAL A 102 -4.96 20.79 -4.66
C VAL A 102 -6.09 20.23 -5.51
N ALA A 103 -7.30 20.18 -4.94
CA ALA A 103 -8.49 19.69 -5.62
C ALA A 103 -8.72 20.46 -6.95
N GLY A 104 -9.11 19.73 -8.01
CA GLY A 104 -9.35 20.29 -9.33
C GLY A 104 -8.09 20.51 -10.19
N THR A 105 -6.90 20.25 -9.68
CA THR A 105 -5.68 20.27 -10.51
C THR A 105 -5.43 18.93 -11.19
N GLN A 106 -4.75 18.94 -12.34
CA GLN A 106 -4.47 17.75 -13.12
C GLN A 106 -3.52 16.80 -12.36
N ASN A 107 -3.89 15.52 -12.33
CA ASN A 107 -3.03 14.46 -11.86
C ASN A 107 -1.98 14.12 -12.93
N SER A 108 -0.71 14.10 -12.56
CA SER A 108 0.38 13.77 -13.49
C SER A 108 1.55 13.07 -12.82
N ASN A 109 1.38 12.62 -11.58
CA ASN A 109 2.41 11.86 -10.88
C ASN A 109 2.56 10.45 -11.45
N GLU A 110 3.73 9.86 -11.22
CA GLU A 110 3.98 8.45 -11.46
C GLU A 110 4.31 7.77 -10.15
N PHE A 111 3.64 6.64 -9.90
CA PHE A 111 3.93 5.78 -8.77
C PHE A 111 4.29 4.39 -9.28
N ASN A 112 5.49 3.93 -8.93
CA ASN A 112 6.00 2.63 -9.32
C ASN A 112 6.46 1.85 -8.08
N VAL A 113 6.23 0.55 -8.11
CA VAL A 113 6.85 -0.41 -7.20
C VAL A 113 7.96 -1.10 -7.95
N GLN A 114 9.18 -0.93 -7.48
CA GLN A 114 10.34 -1.65 -7.98
C GLN A 114 10.72 -2.76 -7.00
N LEU A 115 10.93 -3.97 -7.51
CA LEU A 115 11.53 -5.07 -6.77
C LEU A 115 12.98 -5.25 -7.22
N GLU A 116 13.91 -4.83 -6.36
CA GLU A 116 15.34 -5.04 -6.59
C GLU A 116 15.70 -6.48 -6.27
N ARG A 117 16.47 -7.09 -7.18
CA ARG A 117 16.90 -8.48 -7.06
C ARG A 117 18.36 -8.49 -6.62
N LYS A 118 18.75 -9.42 -5.77
CA LYS A 118 20.15 -9.58 -5.37
C LYS A 118 21.03 -9.87 -6.60
N GLY A 119 22.20 -9.22 -6.68
CA GLY A 119 23.14 -9.31 -7.80
C GLY A 119 22.82 -8.36 -8.96
N ASN A 120 23.50 -8.51 -10.09
CA ASN A 120 23.32 -7.65 -11.28
C ASN A 120 22.06 -7.98 -12.11
N ALA A 121 21.05 -8.60 -11.50
CA ALA A 121 19.81 -8.94 -12.19
C ALA A 121 18.94 -7.69 -12.39
N LYS A 122 18.26 -7.60 -13.54
CA LYS A 122 17.34 -6.49 -13.82
C LYS A 122 16.20 -6.47 -12.79
N PRO A 123 15.86 -5.30 -12.23
CA PRO A 123 14.75 -5.17 -11.29
C PRO A 123 13.40 -5.35 -12.00
N LEU A 124 12.39 -5.75 -11.24
CA LEU A 124 11.00 -5.74 -11.72
C LEU A 124 10.39 -4.38 -11.40
N ASN A 125 9.66 -3.78 -12.34
CA ASN A 125 9.00 -2.49 -12.15
C ASN A 125 7.52 -2.63 -12.46
N PHE A 126 6.68 -2.19 -11.54
CA PHE A 126 5.23 -2.21 -11.65
C PHE A 126 4.71 -0.78 -11.51
N ARG A 127 4.12 -0.25 -12.57
CA ARG A 127 3.46 1.05 -12.55
C ARG A 127 2.07 0.90 -11.95
N LEU A 128 1.73 1.73 -10.97
CA LEU A 128 0.44 1.71 -10.29
C LEU A 128 -0.37 2.95 -10.68
N ASP A 129 -1.31 2.76 -11.60
CA ASP A 129 -2.09 3.86 -12.19
C ASP A 129 -3.44 4.10 -11.50
N SER A 130 -3.64 3.61 -10.29
CA SER A 130 -4.86 3.91 -9.53
C SER A 130 -4.92 5.40 -9.18
N GLU A 131 -6.08 6.01 -9.46
CA GLU A 131 -6.40 7.38 -9.09
C GLU A 131 -7.59 7.39 -8.13
N GLY A 132 -7.61 8.35 -7.20
CA GLY A 132 -8.72 8.51 -6.26
C GLY A 132 -8.25 8.77 -4.83
N ASN A 133 -9.21 9.14 -3.98
CA ASN A 133 -8.96 9.46 -2.57
C ASN A 133 -9.17 8.27 -1.62
N ASP A 134 -9.69 7.15 -2.15
CA ASP A 134 -9.96 5.94 -1.42
C ASP A 134 -8.73 5.04 -1.34
N TRP A 135 -8.62 4.30 -0.24
CA TRP A 135 -7.56 3.32 -0.06
C TRP A 135 -7.89 2.06 -0.86
N LEU A 136 -7.23 1.91 -2.01
CA LEU A 136 -7.43 0.73 -2.85
C LEU A 136 -6.24 -0.23 -2.68
N PRO A 137 -6.49 -1.48 -2.25
CA PRO A 137 -5.46 -2.49 -2.23
C PRO A 137 -5.11 -2.90 -3.66
N TYR A 138 -3.82 -2.85 -3.98
CA TYR A 138 -3.28 -3.35 -5.24
C TYR A 138 -2.40 -4.56 -4.97
N SER A 139 -2.72 -5.69 -5.60
CA SER A 139 -2.05 -6.97 -5.39
C SER A 139 -1.30 -7.42 -6.65
N MET A 140 -0.06 -7.89 -6.48
CA MET A 140 0.82 -8.35 -7.55
C MET A 140 1.40 -9.72 -7.19
N GLY A 141 1.19 -10.71 -8.05
CA GLY A 141 1.76 -12.04 -7.91
C GLY A 141 3.20 -12.08 -8.44
N ILE A 142 4.14 -12.42 -7.57
CA ILE A 142 5.57 -12.50 -7.90
C ILE A 142 6.00 -13.98 -7.86
N PRO A 143 6.13 -14.67 -9.01
CA PRO A 143 6.43 -16.11 -9.08
C PRO A 143 7.92 -16.44 -8.81
N MET A 144 8.63 -15.55 -8.12
CA MET A 144 10.08 -15.67 -7.91
C MET A 144 10.40 -16.04 -6.45
N LYS A 145 11.42 -16.90 -6.29
CA LYS A 145 11.79 -17.50 -4.99
C LYS A 145 13.03 -16.85 -4.34
N HIS A 146 13.64 -15.89 -5.02
CA HIS A 146 14.84 -15.21 -4.55
C HIS A 146 14.47 -14.02 -3.65
N PRO A 147 15.34 -13.65 -2.68
CA PRO A 147 15.16 -12.44 -1.90
C PRO A 147 15.06 -11.21 -2.81
N MET A 148 14.06 -10.37 -2.56
CA MET A 148 13.86 -9.10 -3.24
C MET A 148 13.70 -7.97 -2.26
N GLN A 149 14.15 -6.78 -2.64
CA GLN A 149 13.99 -5.57 -1.86
C GLN A 149 12.91 -4.69 -2.49
N ILE A 150 11.97 -4.22 -1.67
CA ILE A 150 10.85 -3.38 -2.13
C ILE A 150 11.30 -1.93 -2.15
N VAL A 151 11.11 -1.26 -3.29
CA VAL A 151 11.37 0.17 -3.47
C VAL A 151 10.12 0.84 -4.04
N LEU A 152 9.60 1.82 -3.32
CA LEU A 152 8.46 2.64 -3.74
C LEU A 152 9.00 3.91 -4.39
N LYS A 153 8.70 4.11 -5.67
CA LYS A 153 9.20 5.24 -6.47
C LYS A 153 8.06 6.18 -6.81
N PHE A 154 8.18 7.43 -6.39
CA PHE A 154 7.18 8.46 -6.65
C PHE A 154 7.83 9.68 -7.29
N SER A 155 7.25 10.17 -8.37
CA SER A 155 7.74 11.34 -9.09
C SER A 155 6.61 12.23 -9.57
N VAL A 156 6.89 13.52 -9.66
CA VAL A 156 6.00 14.53 -10.23
C VAL A 156 6.75 15.23 -11.36
N PRO A 157 6.22 15.28 -12.59
CA PRO A 157 6.91 15.88 -13.72
C PRO A 157 7.11 17.38 -13.53
N LYS A 158 8.16 17.91 -14.13
CA LYS A 158 8.47 19.35 -14.08
C LYS A 158 7.31 20.17 -14.64
N GLY A 159 6.95 21.24 -13.94
CA GLY A 159 5.87 22.14 -14.33
C GLY A 159 4.47 21.72 -13.85
N ALA A 160 4.31 20.52 -13.30
CA ALA A 160 3.06 20.13 -12.66
C ALA A 160 2.92 20.74 -11.25
N PRO A 161 1.69 20.98 -10.78
CA PRO A 161 1.41 21.32 -9.38
C PRO A 161 1.89 20.24 -8.42
N ALA A 162 1.97 20.57 -7.12
CA ALA A 162 2.33 19.60 -6.10
C ALA A 162 1.32 18.45 -6.03
N GLN A 163 1.82 17.23 -5.82
CA GLN A 163 1.01 16.00 -5.76
C GLN A 163 1.45 15.14 -4.59
N TYR A 164 0.52 14.36 -4.07
CA TYR A 164 0.72 13.55 -2.88
C TYR A 164 0.66 12.06 -3.20
N LEU A 165 1.34 11.28 -2.37
CA LEU A 165 1.22 9.85 -2.28
C LEU A 165 1.08 9.48 -0.80
N ASP A 166 0.00 8.79 -0.47
CA ASP A 166 -0.20 8.18 0.84
C ASP A 166 -0.18 6.66 0.72
N ILE A 167 0.41 6.00 1.71
CA ILE A 167 0.58 4.55 1.76
C ILE A 167 0.12 4.08 3.13
N ASN A 168 -0.93 3.27 3.14
CA ASN A 168 -1.51 2.72 4.36
C ASN A 168 -0.68 1.50 4.82
N TYR A 169 -0.43 0.56 3.91
CA TYR A 169 0.41 -0.60 4.22
C TYR A 169 1.08 -1.20 2.98
N VAL A 170 2.13 -1.98 3.23
CA VAL A 170 2.81 -2.86 2.27
C VAL A 170 2.97 -4.23 2.92
N ARG A 171 2.42 -5.28 2.30
CA ARG A 171 2.39 -6.63 2.86
C ARG A 171 2.68 -7.66 1.78
N ALA A 172 3.34 -8.75 2.13
CA ALA A 172 3.53 -9.88 1.22
C ALA A 172 3.18 -11.20 1.92
N ARG A 173 2.35 -12.02 1.27
CA ARG A 173 2.02 -13.38 1.71
C ARG A 173 2.69 -14.41 0.79
N PRO A 174 3.07 -15.61 1.29
CA PRO A 174 3.48 -16.73 0.45
C PRO A 174 2.43 -17.09 -0.61
N GLY A 175 2.90 -17.58 -1.75
CA GLY A 175 2.05 -17.99 -2.88
C GLY A 175 1.66 -16.84 -3.79
N LEU A 176 1.07 -17.16 -4.94
CA LEU A 176 0.56 -16.15 -5.89
C LEU A 176 -0.74 -15.51 -5.38
N CYS A 177 -1.12 -14.38 -5.97
CA CYS A 177 -2.38 -13.74 -5.62
C CYS A 177 -3.56 -14.61 -6.08
N SER A 178 -4.53 -14.79 -5.18
CA SER A 178 -5.77 -15.57 -5.35
C SER A 178 -6.95 -14.66 -5.61
#